data_AF-A0A6J6PNL9-F1
#
_entry.id   AF-A0A6J6PNL9-F1
#
_cell.length_a   1.000
_cell.length_b   1.000
_cell.length_c   1.000
_cell.angle_alpha   90.00
_cell.angle_beta   90.00
_cell.angle_gamma   90.00
#
_symmetry.space_group_name_H-M   'P 1'
#
loop_
_entity.id
_entity.type
_entity.pdbx_description
1 polymer ?
#
loop_
_entity_poly.entity_id
_entity_poly.type
_entity_poly.pdbx_seq_one_letter_code
_entity_poly.pdbx_strand_id
1 'polypeptide(L)' 'MTATTPRTTPIEIVRAEIDTIVNERLALRQSGATANDLDRNRKQLADAQRRLSELLSMRHPLQLVD' A
#
# COMPACT_ATOMS: atom_id res chain seq x y z
N MET A 1 0.66 -5.49 34.06
CA MET A 1 0.58 -4.58 32.89
C MET A 1 0.67 -5.44 31.65
N THR A 2 -0.45 -5.75 30.99
CA THR A 2 -0.44 -6.59 29.78
C THR A 2 -0.23 -5.70 28.56
N ALA A 3 0.95 -5.80 27.95
CA ALA A 3 1.21 -5.19 26.65
C ALA A 3 0.28 -5.84 25.62
N THR A 4 -0.72 -5.08 25.15
CA THR A 4 -1.60 -5.52 24.08
C THR A 4 -0.85 -5.26 22.78
N THR A 5 -0.15 -6.28 22.27
CA THR A 5 0.50 -6.21 20.95
C THR A 5 -0.59 -5.95 19.90
N PRO A 6 -0.53 -4.84 19.14
CA PRO A 6 -1.49 -4.59 18.08
C PRO A 6 -1.33 -5.69 17.03
N ARG A 7 -2.42 -6.40 16.73
CA ARG A 7 -2.45 -7.34 15.59
C ARG A 7 -2.61 -6.50 14.33
N THR A 8 -1.50 -6.08 13.73
CA THR A 8 -1.52 -5.40 12.44
C THR A 8 -2.11 -6.35 11.40
N THR A 9 -3.25 -5.98 10.85
CA THR A 9 -3.93 -6.77 9.83
C THR A 9 -3.17 -6.71 8.50
N PRO A 10 -3.30 -7.71 7.61
CA PRO A 10 -2.70 -7.65 6.28
C PRO A 10 -3.07 -6.37 5.50
N ILE A 11 -4.29 -5.86 5.69
CA ILE A 11 -4.75 -4.59 5.10
C ILE A 11 -3.93 -3.39 5.62
N GLU A 12 -3.68 -3.32 6.93
CA GLU A 12 -2.89 -2.24 7.53
C GLU A 12 -1.41 -2.30 7.10
N ILE A 13 -0.87 -3.51 6.93
CA ILE A 13 0.49 -3.70 6.39
C ILE A 13 0.58 -3.13 4.98
N VAL A 14 -0.35 -3.49 4.09
CA VAL A 14 -0.33 -2.99 2.71
C VAL A 14 -0.61 -1.49 2.63
N ARG A 15 -1.45 -0.94 3.53
CA ARG A 15 -1.64 0.52 3.64
C ARG A 15 -0.34 1.24 4.02
N ALA A 16 0.38 0.75 5.02
CA ALA A 16 1.67 1.32 5.41
C ALA A 16 2.73 1.21 4.29
N GLU A 17 2.69 0.12 3.52
CA GLU A 17 3.55 -0.05 2.33
C GLU A 17 3.23 1.00 1.26
N ILE A 18 1.95 1.24 0.98
CA ILE A 18 1.51 2.29 0.04
C ILE A 18 1.99 3.67 0.50
N ASP A 19 1.82 4.00 1.78
CA ASP A 19 2.28 5.28 2.33
C ASP A 19 3.81 5.46 2.18
N THR A 20 4.56 4.38 2.41
CA THR A 20 6.02 4.36 2.21
C THR A 20 6.38 4.65 0.74
N ILE A 21 5.74 3.95 -0.22
CA ILE A 21 5.98 4.14 -1.66
C ILE A 21 5.64 5.57 -2.11
N VAL A 22 4.58 6.17 -1.55
CA VAL A 22 4.20 7.56 -1.85
C VAL A 22 5.22 8.55 -1.30
N ASN A 23 5.73 8.33 -0.08
CA ASN A 23 6.80 9.16 0.49
C ASN A 23 8.10 9.03 -0.30
N GLU A 24 8.47 7.83 -0.73
CA GLU A 24 9.60 7.60 -1.63
C GLU A 24 9.44 8.36 -2.94
N ARG A 25 8.22 8.38 -3.52
CA ARG A 25 7.96 9.15 -4.75
C ARG A 25 8.21 10.64 -4.56
N LEU A 26 7.82 11.19 -3.40
CA LEU A 26 8.08 12.60 -3.07
C LEU A 26 9.59 12.86 -2.99
N ALA A 27 10.33 11.99 -2.31
CA ALA A 27 11.79 12.08 -2.22
C ALA A 27 12.47 11.97 -3.60
N LEU A 28 12.05 11.02 -4.45
CA LEU A 28 12.55 10.85 -5.82
C LEU A 28 12.32 12.10 -6.68
N ARG A 29 11.17 12.76 -6.55
CA ARG A 29 10.90 14.02 -7.26
C ARG A 29 11.79 15.16 -6.78
N GLN A 30 12.04 15.24 -5.47
CA GLN A 30 12.89 16.27 -4.89
C GLN A 30 14.37 16.08 -5.23
N SER A 31 14.83 14.83 -5.38
CA SER A 31 16.22 14.51 -5.71
C SER A 31 16.53 14.54 -7.22
N GLY A 32 15.53 14.82 -8.07
CA GLY A 32 15.71 14.82 -9.53
C GLY A 32 15.89 13.42 -10.11
N ALA A 33 15.20 12.42 -9.56
CA ALA A 33 15.29 11.04 -9.99
C ALA A 33 14.96 10.84 -11.48
N THR A 34 15.49 9.77 -12.06
CA THR A 34 15.31 9.49 -13.48
C THR A 34 13.89 9.02 -13.78
N ALA A 35 13.48 9.09 -15.05
CA ALA A 35 12.20 8.53 -15.49
C ALA A 35 12.05 7.04 -15.15
N ASN A 36 13.16 6.29 -15.16
CA ASN A 36 13.17 4.86 -14.81
C ASN A 36 12.88 4.64 -13.32
N ASP A 37 13.41 5.48 -12.43
CA ASP A 37 13.15 5.38 -10.99
C ASP A 37 11.69 5.69 -10.67
N LEU A 38 11.13 6.72 -11.32
CA LEU A 38 9.72 7.07 -11.20
C LEU A 38 8.80 5.96 -11.77
N ASP A 39 9.19 5.31 -12.88
CA ASP A 39 8.42 4.18 -13.42
C ASP A 39 8.47 2.95 -12.51
N ARG A 40 9.62 2.64 -11.90
CA ARG A 40 9.74 1.57 -10.90
C ARG A 40 8.84 1.85 -9.69
N ASN A 41 8.90 3.04 -9.12
CA ASN A 41 8.04 3.43 -8.01
C ASN A 41 6.54 3.42 -8.41
N ARG A 42 6.21 3.76 -9.66
CA ARG A 42 4.84 3.63 -10.19
C ARG A 42 4.36 2.18 -10.22
N LYS A 43 5.21 1.26 -10.70
CA LYS A 43 4.89 -0.18 -10.73
C LYS A 43 4.69 -0.75 -9.33
N GLN A 44 5.59 -0.42 -8.40
CA GLN A 44 5.47 -0.81 -6.99
C GLN A 44 4.15 -0.34 -6.38
N LEU A 45 3.76 0.93 -6.63
CA LEU A 45 2.49 1.45 -6.13
C LEU A 45 1.30 0.68 -6.70
N ALA A 46 1.30 0.41 -8.01
CA ALA A 46 0.22 -0.33 -8.66
C ALA A 46 0.07 -1.75 -8.09
N ASP A 47 1.18 -2.44 -7.84
CA ASP A 47 1.17 -3.79 -7.26
C ASP A 47 0.69 -3.80 -5.81
N ALA A 48 1.08 -2.80 -5.01
CA ALA A 48 0.58 -2.64 -3.63
C ALA A 48 -0.93 -2.33 -3.61
N GLN A 49 -1.40 -1.45 -4.50
CA GLN A 49 -2.83 -1.13 -4.64
C GLN A 49 -3.65 -2.34 -5.10
N ARG A 50 -3.12 -3.15 -6.03
CA ARG A 50 -3.76 -4.40 -6.44
C ARG A 50 -3.90 -5.38 -5.27
N ARG A 51 -2.82 -5.61 -4.51
CA ARG A 51 -2.86 -6.46 -3.30
C ARG A 51 -3.88 -5.95 -2.29
N LEU A 52 -3.94 -4.64 -2.07
CA LEU A 52 -4.94 -4.04 -1.18
C LEU A 52 -6.37 -4.32 -1.68
N SER A 53 -6.61 -4.15 -2.98
CA SER A 53 -7.92 -4.43 -3.59
C SER A 53 -8.31 -5.90 -3.43
N GLU A 54 -7.39 -6.83 -3.62
CA GLU A 54 -7.61 -8.27 -3.42
C GLU A 54 -7.97 -8.58 -1.96
N LEU A 55 -7.21 -8.04 -1.00
CA LEU A 55 -7.49 -8.19 0.44
C LEU A 55 -8.84 -7.62 0.85
N LEU A 56 -9.20 -6.45 0.32
CA LEU A 56 -10.50 -5.82 0.58
C LEU A 56 -11.64 -6.63 -0.04
N SER A 57 -11.45 -7.16 -1.25
CA SER A 57 -12.45 -8.00 -1.92
C SER A 57 -12.69 -9.31 -1.16
N MET A 58 -11.62 -9.94 -0.66
CA MET A 58 -11.71 -11.14 0.19
C MET A 58 -12.36 -10.88 1.55
N ARG A 59 -12.26 -9.65 2.07
CA ARG A 59 -12.91 -9.23 3.32
C ARG A 59 -14.37 -8.79 3.12
N HIS A 60 -14.73 -8.30 1.92
CA HIS A 60 -16.08 -7.85 1.55
C HIS A 60 -16.77 -8.68 0.44
N PRO A 61 -16.68 -10.03 0.39
CA PRO A 61 -17.29 -10.79 -0.69
C PRO A 61 -18.83 -10.84 -0.63
N LEU A 62 -19.47 -10.29 0.41
CA LEU A 62 -20.91 -10.45 0.69
C LEU A 62 -21.70 -9.14 0.92
N GLN A 63 -21.14 -7.96 0.60
CA GLN A 63 -21.89 -6.69 0.67
C GLN A 63 -22.39 -6.20 -0.70
N LEU A 64 -22.58 -7.11 -1.65
CA LEU A 64 -23.41 -6.87 -2.83
C LEU A 64 -24.88 -6.99 -2.41
N VAL A 65 -25.37 -5.87 -1.86
CA VAL A 65 -26.73 -5.31 -1.95
C VAL A 65 -27.81 -6.28 -2.46
N ASP A 66 -28.76 -6.65 -1.59
CA ASP A 66 -30.16 -6.94 -1.95
C ASP A 66 -30.87 -5.64 -2.38
#